data_AF-A0A662FDL7-F1
#
_entry.id   AF-A0A662FDL7-F1
#
_cell.length_a   1.000
_cell.length_b   1.000
_cell.length_c   1.000
_cell.angle_alpha   90.00
_cell.angle_beta   90.00
_cell.angle_gamma   90.00
#
_symmetry.space_group_name_H-M   'P 1'
#
loop_
_entity.id
_entity.type
_entity.pdbx_description
1 polymer ?
#
loop_
_entity_poly.entity_id
_entity_poly.type
_entity_poly.pdbx_seq_one_letter_code
_entity_poly.pdbx_strand_id
1 'polypeptide(L)'
;MDYSILKLKGLLEWHIERRPEMRVQDVYKLLYQGVFGPKHSLGLNVREALLEEIAQLGHTSSHVTGEEETIERVSPDGLVIRVNLRPLLVYNRAEIDDELYERKLDALVECLIISAESTRGSLEEFLQMWSDFKMLAVSYPKWGFGVREIEEFEASVKAKDYPPVHHSDVYVELYKPAYRVMLAGVFNGIYSEVGLSYLEEELRGISRSLKELENFADEVEEEIKRFSRK
;
A
#
# COMPACT_ATOMS: atom_id res chain seq x y z
N MET A 1 -2.71 -18.77 20.19
CA MET A 1 -2.60 -17.47 19.51
C MET A 1 -3.57 -17.54 18.34
N ASP A 2 -4.55 -16.65 18.28
CA ASP A 2 -5.61 -16.67 17.27
C ASP A 2 -5.01 -16.60 15.84
N TYR A 3 -5.60 -17.27 14.87
CA TYR A 3 -5.11 -17.22 13.48
C TYR A 3 -5.26 -15.80 12.90
N SER A 4 -6.25 -15.03 13.37
CA SER A 4 -6.46 -13.62 13.04
C SER A 4 -5.28 -12.73 13.46
N ILE A 5 -4.81 -12.87 14.71
CA ILE A 5 -3.74 -12.03 15.27
C ILE A 5 -2.39 -12.30 14.60
N LEU A 6 -2.15 -13.55 14.16
CA LEU A 6 -0.95 -13.91 13.40
C LEU A 6 -0.93 -13.27 12.02
N LYS A 7 -2.07 -13.24 11.33
CA LYS A 7 -2.20 -12.54 10.03
C LYS A 7 -2.02 -11.03 10.19
N LEU A 8 -2.62 -10.44 11.22
CA LEU A 8 -2.44 -9.02 11.54
C LEU A 8 -0.97 -8.70 11.80
N LYS A 9 -0.28 -9.54 12.59
CA LYS A 9 1.15 -9.39 12.84
C LYS A 9 1.96 -9.37 11.55
N GLY A 10 1.73 -10.34 10.66
CA GLY A 10 2.44 -10.41 9.38
C GLY A 10 2.19 -9.20 8.49
N LEU A 11 0.94 -8.71 8.45
CA LEU A 11 0.59 -7.47 7.76
C LEU A 11 1.35 -6.26 8.31
N LEU A 12 1.38 -6.11 9.64
CA LEU A 12 2.06 -4.99 10.29
C LEU A 12 3.56 -5.04 10.06
N GLU A 13 4.21 -6.20 10.21
CA GLU A 13 5.65 -6.35 9.95
C GLU A 13 5.99 -5.96 8.51
N TRP A 14 5.20 -6.41 7.53
CA TRP A 14 5.41 -6.07 6.13
C TRP A 14 5.40 -4.54 5.89
N HIS A 15 4.47 -3.81 6.53
CA HIS A 15 4.41 -2.36 6.42
C HIS A 15 5.53 -1.66 7.20
N ILE A 16 5.85 -2.11 8.41
CA ILE A 16 6.90 -1.53 9.27
C ILE A 16 8.27 -1.67 8.60
N GLU A 17 8.57 -2.83 8.00
CA GLU A 17 9.83 -3.08 7.31
C GLU A 17 10.04 -2.12 6.13
N ARG A 18 8.98 -1.86 5.35
CA ARG A 18 9.03 -0.93 4.21
C ARG A 18 8.96 0.54 4.64
N ARG A 19 8.41 0.81 5.82
CA ARG A 19 8.12 2.17 6.30
C ARG A 19 8.51 2.33 7.77
N PRO A 20 9.82 2.27 8.07
CA PRO A 20 10.31 2.29 9.44
C PRO A 20 9.95 3.56 10.22
N GLU A 21 9.67 4.66 9.53
CA GLU A 21 9.29 5.95 10.14
C GLU A 21 7.77 6.12 10.30
N MET A 22 6.98 5.08 10.00
CA MET A 22 5.54 5.13 10.21
C MET A 22 5.21 5.32 11.70
N ARG A 23 4.19 6.14 11.97
CA ARG A 23 3.74 6.45 13.35
C ARG A 23 2.51 5.62 13.70
N VAL A 24 2.11 5.67 14.99
CA VAL A 24 0.86 5.04 15.46
C VAL A 24 -0.35 5.52 14.63
N GLN A 25 -0.37 6.79 14.23
CA GLN A 25 -1.39 7.35 13.34
C GLN A 25 -1.48 6.63 11.98
N ASP A 26 -0.33 6.22 11.43
CA ASP A 26 -0.26 5.54 10.14
C ASP A 26 -0.72 4.08 10.25
N VAL A 27 -0.44 3.42 11.39
CA VAL A 27 -1.01 2.11 11.72
C VAL A 27 -2.53 2.23 11.84
N TYR A 28 -3.04 3.21 12.59
CA TYR A 28 -4.48 3.44 12.71
C TYR A 28 -5.12 3.61 11.34
N LYS A 29 -4.53 4.44 10.47
CA LYS A 29 -5.03 4.65 9.11
C LYS A 29 -5.00 3.37 8.27
N LEU A 30 -3.94 2.58 8.36
CA LEU A 30 -3.84 1.28 7.69
C LEU A 30 -4.98 0.35 8.10
N LEU A 31 -5.16 0.17 9.40
CA LEU A 31 -6.21 -0.68 9.98
C LEU A 31 -7.61 -0.16 9.62
N TYR A 32 -7.81 1.16 9.65
CA TYR A 32 -9.05 1.79 9.28
C TYR A 32 -9.40 1.52 7.82
N GLN A 33 -8.43 1.66 6.91
CA GLN A 33 -8.62 1.33 5.50
C GLN A 33 -8.85 -0.17 5.28
N GLY A 34 -8.20 -1.04 6.05
CA GLY A 34 -8.40 -2.49 5.99
C GLY A 34 -9.83 -2.93 6.33
N VAL A 35 -10.52 -2.19 7.19
CA VAL A 35 -11.91 -2.48 7.59
C VAL A 35 -12.92 -1.74 6.72
N PHE A 36 -12.75 -0.42 6.59
CA PHE A 36 -13.73 0.44 5.95
C PHE A 36 -13.49 0.67 4.45
N GLY A 37 -12.39 0.16 3.90
CA GLY A 37 -12.04 0.23 2.47
C GLY A 37 -12.02 1.65 1.89
N PRO A 38 -12.33 1.83 0.60
CA PRO A 38 -12.47 3.16 0.00
C PRO A 38 -13.63 3.94 0.63
N LYS A 39 -13.36 5.17 1.06
CA LYS A 39 -14.37 6.04 1.66
C LYS A 39 -15.52 6.31 0.67
N HIS A 40 -16.76 6.26 1.17
CA HIS A 40 -18.03 6.25 0.43
C HIS A 40 -18.43 7.54 -0.33
N SER A 41 -17.51 8.37 -0.82
CA SER A 41 -17.90 9.55 -1.60
C SER A 41 -16.98 9.75 -2.78
N LEU A 42 -17.21 8.93 -3.79
CA LEU A 42 -16.77 9.21 -5.15
C LEU A 42 -17.72 10.28 -5.72
N GLY A 43 -17.18 11.45 -6.06
CA GLY A 43 -17.95 12.51 -6.72
C GLY A 43 -18.31 12.14 -8.15
N LEU A 44 -19.11 12.97 -8.82
CA LEU A 44 -19.61 12.72 -10.19
C LEU A 44 -18.50 12.62 -11.27
N ASN A 45 -17.26 13.03 -10.95
CA ASN A 45 -16.12 13.14 -11.88
C ASN A 45 -14.88 12.39 -11.36
N VAL A 46 -15.03 11.12 -10.96
CA VAL A 46 -13.94 10.29 -10.40
C VAL A 46 -12.75 10.22 -11.36
N ARG A 47 -13.04 10.09 -12.65
CA ARG A 47 -12.03 9.90 -13.70
C ARG A 47 -11.19 11.15 -13.90
N GLU A 48 -11.82 12.31 -14.03
CA GLU A 48 -11.14 13.59 -14.21
C GLU A 48 -10.28 13.94 -12.99
N ALA A 49 -10.82 13.75 -11.78
CA ALA A 49 -10.07 13.98 -10.55
C ALA A 49 -8.84 13.05 -10.44
N LEU A 50 -8.97 11.79 -10.86
CA LEU A 50 -7.87 10.83 -10.89
C LEU A 50 -6.81 11.21 -11.92
N LEU A 51 -7.21 11.68 -13.10
CA LEU A 51 -6.29 12.18 -14.13
C LEU A 51 -5.48 13.39 -13.66
N GLU A 52 -6.14 14.37 -13.02
CA GLU A 52 -5.46 15.54 -12.45
C GLU A 52 -4.42 15.14 -11.41
N GLU A 53 -4.74 14.17 -10.54
CA GLU A 53 -3.79 13.64 -9.57
C GLU A 53 -2.61 12.94 -10.25
N ILE A 54 -2.87 12.05 -11.22
CA ILE A 54 -1.81 11.33 -11.95
C ILE A 54 -0.86 12.31 -12.65
N ALA A 55 -1.39 13.37 -13.25
CA ALA A 55 -0.59 14.42 -13.89
C ALA A 55 0.36 15.07 -12.87
N GLN A 56 -0.12 15.39 -11.66
CA GLN A 56 0.72 15.96 -10.60
C GLN A 56 1.81 14.98 -10.14
N LEU A 57 1.52 13.68 -10.08
CA LEU A 57 2.51 12.65 -9.72
C LEU A 57 3.66 12.60 -10.73
N GLY A 58 3.37 12.69 -12.03
CA GLY A 58 4.38 12.65 -13.10
C GLY A 58 5.36 13.83 -13.08
N HIS A 59 4.97 14.97 -12.50
CA HIS A 59 5.83 16.14 -12.35
C HIS A 59 6.72 16.11 -11.11
N THR A 60 6.49 15.17 -10.19
CA THR A 60 7.24 15.09 -8.94
C THR A 60 8.44 14.16 -9.13
N SER A 61 9.58 14.69 -9.57
CA SER A 61 10.86 13.95 -9.73
C SER A 61 11.49 13.49 -8.40
N SER A 62 10.72 13.39 -7.33
CA SER A 62 11.26 13.13 -6.01
C SER A 62 11.57 11.66 -5.81
N HIS A 63 12.79 11.38 -5.37
CA HIS A 63 13.18 10.12 -4.77
C HIS A 63 12.20 9.75 -3.65
N VAL A 64 11.25 8.86 -3.95
CA VAL A 64 10.51 8.14 -2.92
C VAL A 64 11.52 7.19 -2.27
N THR A 65 11.54 7.13 -0.94
CA THR A 65 12.39 6.17 -0.25
C THR A 65 11.76 4.78 -0.32
N GLY A 66 12.46 3.84 -0.96
CA GLY A 66 12.04 2.44 -1.09
C GLY A 66 11.34 2.10 -2.40
N GLU A 67 11.06 0.81 -2.58
CA GLU A 67 10.30 0.31 -3.73
C GLU A 67 8.79 0.47 -3.49
N GLU A 68 8.07 1.03 -4.47
CA GLU A 68 6.61 1.05 -4.50
C GLU A 68 6.09 -0.15 -5.29
N GLU A 69 5.54 -1.14 -4.60
CA GLU A 69 4.84 -2.26 -5.23
C GLU A 69 3.53 -1.76 -5.87
N THR A 70 3.10 -2.33 -7.00
CA THR A 70 1.82 -1.94 -7.61
C THR A 70 0.64 -2.16 -6.66
N ILE A 71 0.70 -3.20 -5.83
CA ILE A 71 -0.37 -3.62 -4.94
C ILE A 71 0.18 -3.87 -3.53
N GLU A 72 -0.51 -3.35 -2.52
CA GLU A 72 -0.21 -3.61 -1.11
C GLU A 72 -1.46 -4.12 -0.40
N ARG A 73 -1.35 -5.16 0.41
CA ARG A 73 -2.46 -5.60 1.25
C ARG A 73 -2.66 -4.62 2.41
N VAL A 74 -3.89 -4.35 2.80
CA VAL A 74 -4.20 -3.52 3.96
C VAL A 74 -5.15 -4.15 4.96
N SER A 75 -5.69 -5.34 4.63
CA SER A 75 -6.44 -6.18 5.55
C SER A 75 -5.72 -7.52 5.80
N PRO A 76 -5.81 -8.11 7.01
CA PRO A 76 -5.16 -9.39 7.33
C PRO A 76 -5.60 -10.56 6.46
N ASP A 77 -6.82 -10.53 5.93
CA ASP A 77 -7.37 -11.53 5.02
C ASP A 77 -6.99 -11.30 3.55
N GLY A 78 -6.36 -10.15 3.23
CA GLY A 78 -5.99 -9.77 1.86
C GLY A 78 -7.16 -9.36 0.98
N LEU A 79 -8.36 -9.16 1.52
CA LEU A 79 -9.54 -8.75 0.76
C LEU A 79 -9.55 -7.26 0.41
N VAL A 80 -8.82 -6.43 1.17
CA VAL A 80 -8.66 -5.00 0.90
C VAL A 80 -7.20 -4.71 0.58
N ILE A 81 -7.00 -3.97 -0.51
CA ILE A 81 -5.68 -3.59 -1.02
C ILE A 81 -5.58 -2.09 -1.26
N ARG A 82 -4.34 -1.59 -1.25
CA ARG A 82 -3.94 -0.33 -1.88
C ARG A 82 -3.35 -0.65 -3.26
N VAL A 83 -3.76 0.11 -4.27
CA VAL A 83 -3.14 0.09 -5.60
C VAL A 83 -2.38 1.39 -5.77
N ASN A 84 -1.05 1.31 -5.88
CA ASN A 84 -0.17 2.47 -6.03
C ASN A 84 -0.23 3.00 -7.48
N LEU A 85 -0.51 4.29 -7.62
CA LEU A 85 -0.76 4.94 -8.91
C LEU A 85 0.51 5.11 -9.74
N ARG A 86 1.65 5.37 -9.11
CA ARG A 86 2.91 5.58 -9.81
C ARG A 86 3.38 4.35 -10.59
N PRO A 87 3.56 3.17 -9.97
CA PRO A 87 3.94 1.98 -10.71
C PRO A 87 2.88 1.55 -11.74
N LEU A 88 1.59 1.79 -11.47
CA LEU A 88 0.52 1.38 -12.36
C LEU A 88 0.43 2.22 -13.65
N LEU A 89 0.57 3.55 -13.52
CA LEU A 89 0.21 4.51 -14.57
C LEU A 89 1.30 5.54 -14.92
N VAL A 90 2.37 5.66 -14.12
CA VAL A 90 3.40 6.71 -14.28
C VAL A 90 4.77 6.17 -14.68
N TYR A 91 5.37 5.26 -13.90
CA TYR A 91 6.80 4.92 -14.02
C TYR A 91 7.21 4.39 -15.41
N ASN A 92 6.29 3.74 -16.12
CA ASN A 92 6.56 3.22 -17.47
C ASN A 92 5.60 3.82 -18.52
N ARG A 93 5.09 5.05 -18.31
CA ARG A 93 4.07 5.62 -19.20
C ARG A 93 4.48 5.66 -20.68
N ALA A 94 5.77 5.87 -20.97
CA ALA A 94 6.30 5.89 -22.34
C ALA A 94 6.36 4.51 -23.01
N GLU A 95 6.28 3.42 -22.23
CA GLU A 95 6.32 2.04 -22.72
C GLU A 95 4.93 1.45 -22.98
N ILE A 96 3.88 2.19 -22.61
CA ILE A 96 2.47 1.78 -22.73
C ILE A 96 1.86 2.65 -23.82
N ASP A 97 1.21 2.04 -24.82
CA ASP A 97 0.44 2.78 -25.81
C ASP A 97 -0.79 3.47 -25.18
N ASP A 98 -1.33 4.48 -25.88
CA ASP A 98 -2.43 5.27 -25.37
C ASP A 98 -3.71 4.43 -25.15
N GLU A 99 -3.95 3.42 -25.99
CA GLU A 99 -5.13 2.56 -25.86
C GLU A 99 -5.09 1.73 -24.57
N LEU A 100 -3.94 1.10 -24.28
CA LEU A 100 -3.74 0.34 -23.05
C LEU A 100 -3.73 1.24 -21.81
N TYR A 101 -3.18 2.46 -21.92
CA TYR A 101 -3.26 3.43 -20.83
C TYR A 101 -4.71 3.80 -20.47
N GLU A 102 -5.53 4.15 -21.46
CA GLU A 102 -6.94 4.49 -21.25
C GLU A 102 -7.73 3.29 -20.68
N ARG A 103 -7.51 2.07 -21.19
CA ARG A 103 -8.14 0.86 -20.65
C ARG A 103 -7.78 0.60 -19.18
N LYS A 104 -6.51 0.79 -18.80
CA LYS A 104 -6.09 0.67 -17.40
C LYS A 104 -6.75 1.75 -16.53
N LEU A 105 -6.80 2.99 -17.00
CA LEU A 105 -7.43 4.08 -16.26
C LEU A 105 -8.93 3.83 -16.03
N ASP A 106 -9.65 3.44 -17.09
CA ASP A 106 -11.08 3.17 -17.01
C ASP A 106 -11.37 1.99 -16.07
N ALA A 107 -10.56 0.92 -16.15
CA ALA A 107 -10.64 -0.21 -15.22
C ALA A 107 -10.38 0.22 -13.76
N LEU A 108 -9.42 1.10 -13.51
CA LEU A 108 -9.17 1.64 -12.16
C LEU A 108 -10.38 2.42 -11.63
N VAL A 109 -10.99 3.25 -12.48
CA VAL A 109 -12.20 4.01 -12.14
C VAL A 109 -13.35 3.07 -11.81
N GLU A 110 -13.56 2.04 -12.62
CA GLU A 110 -14.59 1.03 -12.36
C GLU A 110 -14.34 0.28 -11.04
N CYS A 111 -13.10 -0.13 -10.79
CA CYS A 111 -12.70 -0.78 -9.54
C CYS A 111 -13.01 0.10 -8.31
N LEU A 112 -12.73 1.40 -8.42
CA LEU A 112 -13.02 2.38 -7.37
C LEU A 112 -14.51 2.45 -7.07
N ILE A 113 -15.34 2.59 -8.11
CA ILE A 113 -16.80 2.71 -7.99
C ILE A 113 -17.38 1.46 -7.34
N ILE A 114 -17.09 0.29 -7.89
CA ILE A 114 -17.65 -0.98 -7.39
C ILE A 114 -17.18 -1.27 -5.96
N SER A 115 -15.91 -1.00 -5.66
CA SER A 115 -15.38 -1.22 -4.31
C SER A 115 -16.02 -0.28 -3.27
N ALA A 116 -16.26 0.99 -3.62
CA ALA A 116 -16.90 1.96 -2.73
C ALA A 116 -18.35 1.58 -2.38
N GLU A 117 -19.06 0.96 -3.32
CA GLU A 117 -20.44 0.48 -3.12
C GLU A 117 -20.50 -0.83 -2.31
N SER A 118 -19.48 -1.67 -2.47
CA SER A 118 -19.43 -3.04 -1.94
C SER A 118 -18.83 -3.15 -0.53
N THR A 119 -18.12 -2.13 -0.05
CA THR A 119 -17.43 -2.22 1.24
C THR A 119 -18.39 -2.15 2.43
N ARG A 120 -18.20 -3.05 3.40
CA ARG A 120 -19.04 -3.20 4.60
C ARG A 120 -18.17 -3.53 5.81
N GLY A 121 -17.43 -2.55 6.33
CA GLY A 121 -16.71 -2.66 7.60
C GLY A 121 -17.51 -2.11 8.76
N SER A 122 -17.29 -2.65 9.96
CA SER A 122 -17.93 -2.18 11.20
C SER A 122 -16.92 -1.57 12.18
N LEU A 123 -17.42 -0.68 13.04
CA LEU A 123 -16.61 -0.14 14.14
C LEU A 123 -16.15 -1.23 15.11
N GLU A 124 -16.96 -2.26 15.34
CA GLU A 124 -16.60 -3.39 16.20
C GLU A 124 -15.38 -4.16 15.67
N GLU A 125 -15.37 -4.51 14.39
CA GLU A 125 -14.22 -5.16 13.73
C GLU A 125 -12.96 -4.28 13.82
N PHE A 126 -13.11 -2.98 13.58
CA PHE A 126 -12.01 -2.03 13.69
C PHE A 126 -11.44 -1.95 15.11
N LEU A 127 -12.30 -1.86 16.14
CA LEU A 127 -11.87 -1.80 17.54
C LEU A 127 -11.21 -3.10 18.00
N GLN A 128 -11.69 -4.24 17.52
CA GLN A 128 -11.06 -5.53 17.78
C GLN A 128 -9.65 -5.57 17.18
N MET A 129 -9.52 -5.20 15.91
CA MET A 129 -8.21 -5.18 15.23
C MET A 129 -7.25 -4.14 15.85
N TRP A 130 -7.77 -3.00 16.32
CA TRP A 130 -6.99 -2.02 17.08
C TRP A 130 -6.51 -2.60 18.42
N SER A 131 -7.37 -3.30 19.15
CA SER A 131 -6.99 -3.99 20.40
C SER A 131 -5.89 -5.03 20.17
N ASP A 132 -5.99 -5.80 19.09
CA ASP A 132 -4.99 -6.78 18.70
C ASP A 132 -3.64 -6.11 18.36
N PHE A 133 -3.65 -4.98 17.66
CA PHE A 133 -2.46 -4.16 17.44
C PHE A 133 -1.81 -3.73 18.77
N LYS A 134 -2.60 -3.27 19.75
CA LYS A 134 -2.05 -2.86 21.06
C LYS A 134 -1.33 -4.02 21.76
N MET A 135 -1.93 -5.20 21.76
CA MET A 135 -1.31 -6.41 22.33
C MET A 135 0.00 -6.77 21.61
N LEU A 136 -0.01 -6.69 20.27
CA LEU A 136 1.18 -6.96 19.46
C LEU A 136 2.28 -5.92 19.71
N ALA A 137 1.97 -4.63 19.78
CA ALA A 137 2.95 -3.58 20.03
C ALA A 137 3.66 -3.75 21.37
N VAL A 138 2.94 -4.16 22.43
CA VAL A 138 3.54 -4.52 23.73
C VAL A 138 4.43 -5.76 23.61
N SER A 139 4.00 -6.75 22.84
CA SER A 139 4.72 -8.03 22.65
C SER A 139 5.96 -7.90 21.75
N TYR A 140 5.99 -6.89 20.87
CA TYR A 140 7.07 -6.64 19.91
C TYR A 140 7.62 -5.21 20.04
N PRO A 141 8.36 -4.88 21.13
CA PRO A 141 8.92 -3.54 21.34
C PRO A 141 9.82 -3.03 20.20
N LYS A 142 10.40 -3.97 19.42
CA LYS A 142 11.22 -3.66 18.23
C LYS A 142 10.46 -2.89 17.14
N TRP A 143 9.13 -2.89 17.16
CA TRP A 143 8.30 -2.10 16.24
C TRP A 143 8.34 -0.60 16.52
N GLY A 144 8.91 -0.18 17.66
CA GLY A 144 9.16 1.23 17.95
C GLY A 144 7.93 2.03 18.40
N PHE A 145 6.75 1.41 18.52
CA PHE A 145 5.55 2.08 19.02
C PHE A 145 5.52 2.12 20.56
N GLY A 146 5.54 3.32 21.14
CA GLY A 146 5.47 3.48 22.59
C GLY A 146 4.05 3.24 23.12
N VAL A 147 3.90 2.53 24.24
CA VAL A 147 2.57 2.30 24.87
C VAL A 147 1.86 3.62 25.15
N ARG A 148 2.58 4.62 25.67
CA ARG A 148 2.04 5.95 25.93
C ARG A 148 1.59 6.67 24.66
N GLU A 149 2.34 6.55 23.57
CA GLU A 149 1.98 7.13 22.26
C GLU A 149 0.68 6.52 21.73
N ILE A 150 0.54 5.20 21.86
CA ILE A 150 -0.67 4.47 21.48
C ILE A 150 -1.88 4.95 22.29
N GLU A 151 -1.75 5.06 23.62
CA GLU A 151 -2.83 5.48 24.51
C GLU A 151 -3.24 6.94 24.27
N GLU A 152 -2.27 7.86 24.11
CA GLU A 152 -2.52 9.27 23.81
C GLU A 152 -3.23 9.43 22.45
N PHE A 153 -2.77 8.70 21.43
CA PHE A 153 -3.41 8.71 20.12
C PHE A 153 -4.83 8.13 20.18
N GLU A 154 -5.02 6.96 20.80
CA GLU A 154 -6.33 6.32 20.96
C GLU A 154 -7.33 7.25 21.67
N ALA A 155 -6.92 7.93 22.74
CA ALA A 155 -7.76 8.90 23.44
C ALA A 155 -8.21 10.03 22.50
N SER A 156 -7.32 10.52 21.63
CA SER A 156 -7.62 11.61 20.69
C SER A 156 -8.66 11.23 19.61
N VAL A 157 -8.60 10.01 19.08
CA VAL A 157 -9.54 9.51 18.07
C VAL A 157 -10.85 9.05 18.71
N LYS A 158 -10.79 8.43 19.90
CA LYS A 158 -11.98 8.02 20.65
C LYS A 158 -12.86 9.20 21.03
N ALA A 159 -12.27 10.34 21.42
CA ALA A 159 -13.00 11.58 21.71
C ALA A 159 -13.80 12.13 20.50
N LYS A 160 -13.51 11.64 19.29
CA LYS A 160 -14.14 12.04 18.03
C LYS A 160 -14.89 10.89 17.35
N ASP A 161 -15.18 9.82 18.10
CA ASP A 161 -15.84 8.60 17.60
C ASP A 161 -15.09 7.90 16.45
N TYR A 162 -13.77 7.75 16.62
CA TYR A 162 -12.88 7.01 15.70
C TYR A 162 -12.98 7.49 14.24
N PRO A 163 -12.66 8.76 13.96
CA PRO A 163 -12.78 9.30 12.61
C PRO A 163 -11.71 8.70 11.69
N PRO A 164 -11.91 8.75 10.35
CA PRO A 164 -10.83 8.53 9.41
C PRO A 164 -9.76 9.62 9.58
N VAL A 165 -8.48 9.24 9.50
CA VAL A 165 -7.35 10.17 9.64
C VAL A 165 -6.50 10.22 8.37
N HIS A 166 -5.75 11.32 8.22
CA HIS A 166 -4.68 11.42 7.23
C HIS A 166 -3.42 10.71 7.72
N HIS A 167 -2.47 10.46 6.82
CA HIS A 167 -1.14 10.00 7.22
C HIS A 167 -0.44 11.06 8.06
N SER A 168 0.53 10.67 8.88
CA SER A 168 1.39 11.62 9.58
C SER A 168 2.21 12.44 8.57
N ASP A 169 2.61 13.66 8.95
CA ASP A 169 3.43 14.52 8.07
C ASP A 169 4.74 13.83 7.69
N VAL A 170 5.36 13.13 8.65
CA VAL A 170 6.57 12.31 8.43
C VAL A 170 6.33 11.25 7.35
N TYR A 171 5.21 10.54 7.43
CA TYR A 171 4.87 9.52 6.43
C TYR A 171 4.62 10.12 5.05
N VAL A 172 3.94 11.27 4.98
CA VAL A 172 3.68 11.98 3.72
C VAL A 172 4.97 12.49 3.10
N GLU A 173 5.86 13.09 3.90
CA GLU A 173 7.13 13.64 3.44
C GLU A 173 8.07 12.56 2.89
N LEU A 174 8.21 11.44 3.62
CA LEU A 174 9.14 10.37 3.28
C LEU A 174 8.61 9.45 2.18
N TYR A 175 7.36 8.98 2.30
CA TYR A 175 6.84 7.91 1.45
C TYR A 175 5.89 8.42 0.37
N LYS A 176 5.46 9.68 0.44
CA LYS A 176 4.63 10.35 -0.59
C LYS A 176 3.49 9.44 -1.10
N PRO A 177 2.62 8.92 -0.23
CA PRO A 177 1.66 7.90 -0.63
C PRO A 177 0.75 8.39 -1.76
N ALA A 178 0.69 7.62 -2.86
CA ALA A 178 -0.18 7.90 -3.99
C ALA A 178 -0.88 6.61 -4.42
N TYR A 179 -1.95 6.28 -3.70
CA TYR A 179 -2.67 5.03 -3.88
C TYR A 179 -4.18 5.20 -3.84
N ARG A 180 -4.86 4.12 -4.22
CA ARG A 180 -6.30 3.95 -4.03
C ARG A 180 -6.60 2.68 -3.26
N VAL A 181 -7.52 2.76 -2.31
CA VAL A 181 -8.00 1.60 -1.55
C VAL A 181 -9.14 0.96 -2.32
N MET A 182 -9.14 -0.37 -2.46
CA MET A 182 -10.21 -1.10 -3.16
C MET A 182 -10.25 -2.56 -2.71
N LEU A 183 -11.31 -3.27 -3.14
CA LEU A 183 -11.44 -4.70 -2.88
C LEU A 183 -10.57 -5.49 -3.85
N ALA A 184 -9.78 -6.43 -3.33
CA ALA A 184 -8.87 -7.25 -4.12
C ALA A 184 -9.60 -8.08 -5.18
N GLY A 185 -10.76 -8.64 -4.83
CA GLY A 185 -11.57 -9.43 -5.76
C GLY A 185 -12.09 -8.60 -6.94
N VAL A 186 -12.50 -7.34 -6.69
CA VAL A 186 -12.96 -6.41 -7.73
C VAL A 186 -11.80 -6.05 -8.65
N PHE A 187 -10.67 -5.65 -8.07
CA PHE A 187 -9.47 -5.31 -8.84
C PHE A 187 -9.03 -6.47 -9.72
N ASN A 188 -8.87 -7.66 -9.15
CA ASN A 188 -8.42 -8.84 -9.89
C ASN A 188 -9.40 -9.24 -11.00
N GLY A 189 -10.71 -9.13 -10.76
CA GLY A 189 -11.73 -9.40 -11.77
C GLY A 189 -11.57 -8.51 -12.99
N ILE A 190 -11.60 -7.18 -12.79
CA ILE A 190 -11.57 -6.20 -13.88
C ILE A 190 -10.20 -6.13 -14.55
N TYR A 191 -9.11 -6.05 -13.77
CA TYR A 191 -7.77 -5.88 -14.34
C TYR A 191 -7.27 -7.11 -15.10
N SER A 192 -7.77 -8.31 -14.76
CA SER A 192 -7.46 -9.52 -15.54
C SER A 192 -7.93 -9.42 -17.01
N GLU A 193 -9.02 -8.69 -17.27
CA GLU A 193 -9.55 -8.46 -18.62
C GLU A 193 -8.75 -7.40 -19.40
N VAL A 194 -8.01 -6.55 -18.70
CA VAL A 194 -7.14 -5.51 -19.28
C VAL A 194 -5.76 -6.05 -19.69
N GLY A 195 -5.46 -7.32 -19.40
CA GLY A 195 -4.16 -7.93 -19.71
C GLY A 195 -3.09 -7.66 -18.65
N LEU A 196 -3.53 -7.45 -17.40
CA LEU A 196 -2.68 -7.43 -16.23
C LEU A 196 -3.22 -8.49 -15.26
N SER A 197 -2.74 -9.73 -15.37
CA SER A 197 -2.99 -10.64 -14.26
C SER A 197 -2.14 -10.18 -13.06
N TYR A 198 -2.74 -10.19 -11.87
CA TYR A 198 -2.02 -10.00 -10.59
C TYR A 198 -0.73 -10.84 -10.53
N LEU A 199 -0.76 -12.05 -11.10
CA LEU A 199 0.37 -12.95 -11.25
C LEU A 199 1.47 -12.43 -12.19
N GLU A 200 1.14 -11.71 -13.26
CA GLU A 200 2.15 -11.14 -14.16
C GLU A 200 2.90 -9.97 -13.52
N GLU A 201 2.23 -9.15 -12.72
CA GLU A 201 2.90 -8.08 -11.96
C GLU A 201 3.73 -8.64 -10.80
N GLU A 202 3.23 -9.66 -10.09
CA GLU A 202 3.99 -10.39 -9.06
C GLU A 202 5.22 -11.09 -9.67
N LEU A 203 5.07 -11.74 -10.84
CA LEU A 203 6.17 -12.34 -11.60
C LEU A 203 7.15 -11.30 -12.17
N ARG A 204 6.68 -10.11 -12.57
CA ARG A 204 7.53 -8.98 -12.98
C ARG A 204 8.31 -8.40 -11.81
N GLY A 205 7.72 -8.35 -10.62
CA GLY A 205 8.41 -7.99 -9.38
C GLY A 205 9.52 -8.99 -9.08
N ILE A 206 9.20 -10.29 -9.06
CA ILE A 206 10.16 -11.38 -8.86
C ILE A 206 11.28 -11.35 -9.92
N SER A 207 10.95 -11.14 -11.20
CA SER A 207 11.94 -11.05 -12.28
C SER A 207 12.87 -9.85 -12.14
N ARG A 208 12.37 -8.70 -11.66
CA ARG A 208 13.21 -7.52 -11.38
C ARG A 208 14.21 -7.81 -10.25
N SER A 209 13.73 -8.33 -9.14
CA SER A 209 14.59 -8.68 -8.00
C SER A 209 15.63 -9.77 -8.35
N LEU A 210 15.28 -10.74 -9.20
CA LEU A 210 16.23 -11.73 -9.71
C LEU A 210 17.33 -11.10 -10.57
N LYS A 211 16.97 -10.16 -11.45
CA LYS A 211 17.92 -9.50 -12.34
C LYS A 211 18.89 -8.59 -11.59
N GLU A 212 18.44 -7.98 -10.49
CA GLU A 212 19.30 -7.19 -9.60
C GLU A 212 20.28 -8.08 -8.82
N LEU A 213 19.84 -9.27 -8.38
CA LEU A 213 20.72 -10.26 -7.76
C LEU A 213 21.77 -10.80 -8.74
N GLU A 214 21.40 -11.02 -10.00
CA GLU A 214 22.33 -11.42 -11.07
C GLU A 214 23.38 -10.33 -11.32
N ASN A 215 22.95 -9.07 -11.47
CA ASN A 215 23.88 -7.94 -11.65
C ASN A 215 24.82 -7.76 -10.45
N PHE A 216 24.31 -7.93 -9.23
CA PHE A 216 25.14 -7.86 -8.02
C PHE A 216 26.15 -9.00 -7.96
N ALA A 217 25.76 -10.21 -8.37
CA ALA A 217 26.68 -11.35 -8.43
C ALA A 217 27.80 -11.10 -9.46
N ASP A 218 27.48 -10.54 -10.62
CA ASP A 218 28.46 -10.18 -11.65
C ASP A 218 29.46 -9.11 -11.16
N GLU A 219 28.98 -8.10 -10.44
CA GLU A 219 29.85 -7.06 -9.84
C GLU A 219 30.83 -7.64 -8.81
N VAL A 220 30.35 -8.52 -7.93
CA VAL A 220 31.18 -9.21 -6.94
C VAL A 220 32.22 -10.10 -7.62
N GLU A 221 31.84 -10.80 -8.70
CA GLU A 221 32.75 -11.68 -9.43
C GLU A 221 33.87 -10.89 -10.13
N GLU A 222 33.55 -9.75 -10.73
CA GLU A 222 34.53 -8.82 -11.31
C GLU A 222 35.47 -8.23 -10.24
N GLU A 223 34.96 -7.94 -9.04
CA GLU A 223 35.76 -7.45 -7.93
C GLU A 223 36.72 -8.52 -7.40
N ILE A 224 36.27 -9.76 -7.25
CA ILE A 224 37.12 -10.92 -6.89
C ILE A 224 38.21 -11.15 -7.95
N LYS A 225 37.88 -11.06 -9.25
CA LYS A 225 38.85 -11.16 -10.35
C LYS A 225 39.90 -10.05 -10.31
N ARG A 226 39.52 -8.82 -9.91
CA ARG A 226 40.45 -7.70 -9.72
C ARG A 226 41.39 -7.93 -8.52
N PHE A 227 40.87 -8.45 -7.41
CA PHE A 227 41.68 -8.77 -6.23
C PHE A 227 42.64 -9.94 -6.47
N SER A 228 42.25 -10.91 -7.29
CA SER A 228 43.06 -12.10 -7.61
C SER A 228 44.17 -11.84 -8.65
N ARG A 229 44.21 -10.63 -9.24
CA ARG A 229 45.23 -10.19 -10.21
C ARG A 229 46.27 -9.22 -9.61
N LYS A 230 46.21 -8.93 -8.32
CA LYS A 230 47.25 -8.24 -7.55
C LYS A 230 48.07 -9.26 -6.75
#